data_AF-H9FFM6-F1
#
_entry.id   AF-H9FFM6-F1
#
_cell.length_a   1.000
_cell.length_b   1.000
_cell.length_c   1.000
_cell.angle_alpha   90.00
_cell.angle_beta   90.00
_cell.angle_gamma   90.00
#
_symmetry.space_group_name_H-M   'P 1'
#
loop_
_entity.id
_entity.type
_entity.pdbx_description
1 polymer ?
#
loop_
_entity_poly.entity_id
_entity_poly.type
_entity_poly.pdbx_seq_one_letter_code
_entity_poly.pdbx_strand_id
1 'polypeptide(L)'
;KNVYTEIKCTSLLPLEDVVSVVTHGDCITEVKMAYVNFVNHCYVDTEVEMKEIYTSNHIWMLFENFTLDMARVCSKREKRVADPALEKYVLSVVLDTINAFFSSPFSENSTSLQTHQTIVVQLLQSTTRLLECPWLQQQHKGSVEACIRTL
;
A
#
# COMPACT_ATOMS: atom_id res chain seq x y z
N LYS A 1 -25.16 13.18 5.39
CA LYS A 1 -23.73 13.12 4.98
C LYS A 1 -23.05 14.30 5.67
N ASN A 2 -22.36 14.04 6.78
CA ASN A 2 -21.87 15.07 7.67
C ASN A 2 -20.44 15.47 7.29
N VAL A 3 -20.33 16.54 6.52
CA VAL A 3 -19.09 17.23 6.10
C VAL A 3 -18.24 17.72 7.30
N TYR A 4 -18.77 17.63 8.53
CA TYR A 4 -18.13 18.13 9.75
C TYR A 4 -17.40 17.07 10.59
N THR A 5 -17.48 15.79 10.25
CA THR A 5 -16.77 14.73 11.00
C THR A 5 -15.40 14.39 10.40
N GLU A 6 -15.13 14.77 9.15
CA GLU A 6 -13.86 14.48 8.46
C GLU A 6 -12.75 15.52 8.75
N ILE A 7 -13.10 16.71 9.26
CA ILE A 7 -12.17 17.84 9.45
C ILE A 7 -11.29 17.72 10.72
N LYS A 8 -11.42 16.66 11.53
CA LYS A 8 -10.64 16.50 12.79
C LYS A 8 -9.58 15.41 12.79
N CYS A 9 -9.62 14.42 11.89
CA CYS A 9 -8.65 13.32 11.90
C CYS A 9 -7.27 13.75 11.38
N THR A 10 -7.24 14.68 10.44
CA THR A 10 -6.03 15.13 9.77
C THR A 10 -5.24 16.13 10.61
N SER A 11 -5.88 16.73 11.63
CA SER A 11 -5.20 17.48 12.69
C SER A 11 -4.55 16.61 13.77
N LEU A 12 -4.85 15.30 13.81
CA LEU A 12 -4.42 14.41 14.90
C LEU A 12 -3.32 13.43 14.50
N LEU A 13 -3.12 13.14 13.21
CA LEU A 13 -2.06 12.23 12.76
C LEU A 13 -1.57 12.55 11.33
N PRO A 14 -0.45 13.28 11.19
CA PRO A 14 0.15 13.58 9.89
C PRO A 14 0.67 12.31 9.20
N LEU A 15 0.79 12.37 7.87
CA LEU A 15 1.24 11.22 7.07
C LEU A 15 2.65 10.74 7.48
N GLU A 16 3.53 11.65 7.89
CA GLU A 16 4.86 11.34 8.43
C GLU A 16 4.80 10.41 9.65
N ASP A 17 3.91 10.67 10.61
CA ASP A 17 3.75 9.84 11.81
C ASP A 17 3.22 8.45 11.45
N VAL A 18 2.33 8.38 10.46
CA VAL A 18 1.86 7.10 9.93
C VAL A 18 3.01 6.30 9.32
N VAL A 19 3.84 6.93 8.48
CA VAL A 19 5.03 6.29 7.89
C VAL A 19 5.97 5.79 8.98
N SER A 20 6.24 6.60 10.00
CA SER A 20 7.09 6.21 11.14
C SER A 20 6.59 4.94 11.82
N VAL A 21 5.29 4.85 12.09
CA VAL A 21 4.69 3.65 12.71
C VAL A 21 4.73 2.44 11.79
N VAL A 22 4.32 2.58 10.53
CA VAL A 22 4.24 1.44 9.58
C VAL A 22 5.62 0.89 9.23
N THR A 23 6.63 1.77 9.13
CA THR A 23 8.00 1.38 8.78
C THR A 23 8.81 0.88 9.97
N HIS A 24 8.32 1.02 11.19
CA HIS A 24 9.01 0.54 12.39
C HIS A 24 9.21 -0.98 12.37
N GLY A 25 10.41 -1.44 12.72
CA GLY A 25 10.80 -2.86 12.63
C GLY A 25 9.94 -3.81 13.47
N ASP A 26 9.44 -3.33 14.61
CA ASP A 26 8.57 -4.08 15.52
C ASP A 26 7.07 -3.88 15.25
N CYS A 27 6.71 -3.17 14.18
CA CYS A 27 5.30 -2.94 13.85
C CYS A 27 4.63 -4.23 13.39
N ILE A 28 3.61 -4.66 14.13
CA ILE A 28 2.84 -5.86 13.81
C ILE A 28 1.85 -5.60 12.67
N THR A 29 1.50 -6.65 11.95
CA THR A 29 0.66 -6.58 10.74
C THR A 29 -0.70 -5.93 10.98
N GLU A 30 -1.34 -6.19 12.12
CA GLU A 30 -2.64 -5.62 12.47
C GLU A 30 -2.57 -4.10 12.64
N VAL A 31 -1.47 -3.60 13.21
CA VAL A 31 -1.21 -2.17 13.34
C VAL A 31 -0.95 -1.57 11.96
N LYS A 32 -0.10 -2.20 11.14
CA LYS A 32 0.09 -1.76 9.74
C LYS A 32 -1.23 -1.68 8.98
N MET A 33 -2.09 -2.68 9.12
CA MET A 33 -3.40 -2.73 8.49
C MET A 33 -4.27 -1.54 8.91
N ALA A 34 -4.33 -1.22 10.20
CA ALA A 34 -5.10 -0.08 10.70
C ALA A 34 -4.58 1.27 10.17
N TYR A 35 -3.25 1.47 10.22
CA TYR A 35 -2.63 2.72 9.79
C TYR A 35 -2.68 2.93 8.29
N VAL A 36 -2.47 1.89 7.47
CA VAL A 36 -2.58 2.03 6.01
C VAL A 36 -4.04 2.19 5.57
N ASN A 37 -5.00 1.55 6.24
CA ASN A 37 -6.42 1.84 5.99
C ASN A 37 -6.78 3.29 6.34
N PHE A 38 -6.18 3.86 7.39
CA PHE A 38 -6.31 5.28 7.68
C PHE A 38 -5.71 6.14 6.55
N VAL A 39 -4.54 5.77 6.01
CA VAL A 39 -3.97 6.47 4.83
C VAL A 39 -4.92 6.41 3.65
N ASN A 40 -5.49 5.23 3.34
CA ASN A 40 -6.44 5.08 2.25
C ASN A 40 -7.66 5.99 2.45
N HIS A 41 -8.27 5.92 3.64
CA HIS A 41 -9.48 6.67 3.92
C HIS A 41 -9.27 8.18 3.99
N CYS A 42 -8.15 8.65 4.53
CA CYS A 42 -7.93 10.08 4.76
C CYS A 42 -7.18 10.75 3.60
N TYR A 43 -6.21 10.07 2.99
CA TYR A 43 -5.31 10.69 2.02
C TYR A 43 -5.53 10.22 0.58
N VAL A 44 -5.99 8.98 0.36
CA VAL A 44 -6.21 8.43 -0.99
C VAL A 44 -7.64 8.68 -1.48
N ASP A 45 -8.63 8.43 -0.62
CA ASP A 45 -10.05 8.48 -0.99
C ASP A 45 -10.65 9.91 -0.92
N THR A 46 -10.00 10.86 -0.22
CA THR A 46 -10.56 12.21 -0.03
C THR A 46 -9.97 13.24 -0.99
N GLU A 47 -10.82 14.13 -1.51
CA GLU A 47 -10.44 15.17 -2.48
C GLU A 47 -9.61 16.32 -1.90
N VAL A 48 -9.63 16.50 -0.58
CA VAL A 48 -9.03 17.69 0.08
C VAL A 48 -7.56 17.46 0.42
N GLU A 49 -7.17 16.23 0.75
CA GLU A 49 -5.79 15.86 1.10
C GLU A 49 -4.96 15.39 -0.09
N MET A 50 -5.57 15.35 -1.29
CA MET A 50 -4.97 14.88 -2.54
C MET A 50 -3.57 15.46 -2.79
N LYS A 51 -3.22 16.66 -2.30
CA LYS A 51 -1.88 17.19 -2.56
C LYS A 51 -0.79 16.45 -1.79
N GLU A 52 -0.98 16.13 -0.52
CA GLU A 52 0.15 15.66 0.28
C GLU A 52 0.61 14.26 -0.16
N ILE A 53 -0.33 13.36 -0.44
CA ILE A 53 0.02 11.99 -0.85
C ILE A 53 0.67 11.92 -2.23
N TYR A 54 0.30 12.79 -3.17
CA TYR A 54 0.87 12.79 -4.53
C TYR A 54 2.11 13.69 -4.68
N THR A 55 2.38 14.59 -3.74
CA THR A 55 3.52 15.54 -3.81
C THR A 55 4.64 15.26 -2.79
N SER A 56 4.37 14.54 -1.71
CA SER A 56 5.38 14.19 -0.69
C SER A 56 6.06 12.85 -0.97
N ASN A 57 7.18 12.59 -0.28
CA ASN A 57 7.89 11.30 -0.36
C ASN A 57 7.27 10.21 0.53
N HIS A 58 6.29 10.54 1.37
CA HIS A 58 5.78 9.64 2.40
C HIS A 58 5.15 8.36 1.84
N ILE A 59 4.35 8.48 0.76
CA ILE A 59 3.75 7.30 0.13
C ILE A 59 4.81 6.37 -0.49
N TRP A 60 5.91 6.94 -0.98
CA TRP A 60 7.00 6.18 -1.57
C TRP A 60 7.74 5.37 -0.50
N MET A 61 7.92 5.93 0.70
CA MET A 61 8.46 5.18 1.85
C MET A 61 7.53 4.03 2.28
N LEU A 62 6.20 4.24 2.22
CA LEU A 62 5.23 3.15 2.44
C LEU A 62 5.36 2.07 1.38
N PHE A 63 5.47 2.44 0.10
CA PHE A 63 5.66 1.50 -0.99
C PHE A 63 6.93 0.68 -0.85
N GLU A 64 8.05 1.29 -0.47
CA GLU A 64 9.28 0.54 -0.14
C GLU A 64 9.02 -0.48 0.97
N ASN A 65 8.32 -0.08 2.05
CA ASN A 65 7.97 -0.99 3.13
C ASN A 65 7.03 -2.13 2.68
N PHE A 66 6.07 -1.83 1.81
CA PHE A 66 5.17 -2.83 1.24
C PHE A 66 5.95 -3.89 0.48
N THR A 67 7.00 -3.54 -0.27
CA THR A 67 7.82 -4.54 -0.96
C THR A 67 8.47 -5.54 0.00
N LEU A 68 8.84 -5.11 1.22
CA LEU A 68 9.39 -5.99 2.25
C LEU A 68 8.33 -6.95 2.78
N ASP A 69 7.12 -6.47 3.04
CA ASP A 69 6.00 -7.30 3.50
C ASP A 69 5.53 -8.28 2.41
N MET A 70 5.50 -7.84 1.14
CA MET A 70 5.26 -8.71 -0.01
C MET A 70 6.34 -9.78 -0.17
N ALA A 71 7.61 -9.45 0.06
CA ALA A 71 8.68 -10.44 0.02
C ALA A 71 8.53 -11.49 1.16
N ARG A 72 8.08 -11.06 2.34
CA ARG A 72 7.80 -11.96 3.47
C ARG A 72 6.65 -12.92 3.15
N VAL A 73 5.54 -12.42 2.60
CA VAL A 73 4.38 -13.27 2.27
C VAL A 73 4.67 -14.25 1.11
N CYS A 74 5.53 -13.84 0.17
CA CYS A 74 5.98 -14.64 -0.97
C CYS A 74 7.17 -15.57 -0.66
N SER A 75 7.62 -15.65 0.59
CA SER A 75 8.83 -16.40 0.95
C SER A 75 8.72 -17.89 0.60
N LYS A 76 9.62 -18.37 -0.28
CA LYS A 76 9.72 -19.78 -0.72
C LYS A 76 10.47 -20.67 0.29
N ARG A 77 10.17 -20.54 1.59
CA ARG A 77 10.74 -21.46 2.60
C ARG A 77 10.20 -22.87 2.37
N GLU A 78 11.03 -23.90 2.55
CA GLU A 78 10.65 -25.32 2.39
C GLU A 78 9.38 -25.70 3.16
N LYS A 79 9.13 -25.04 4.29
CA LYS A 79 7.88 -25.08 5.03
C LYS A 79 7.39 -23.65 5.24
N ARG A 80 6.62 -23.14 4.29
CA ARG A 80 5.89 -21.88 4.47
C ARG A 80 5.00 -22.01 5.70
N VAL A 81 5.19 -21.12 6.66
CA VAL A 81 4.22 -20.92 7.75
C VAL A 81 3.19 -19.93 7.23
N ALA A 82 1.93 -20.35 7.19
CA ALA A 82 0.85 -19.46 6.79
C ALA A 82 0.74 -18.32 7.83
N ASP A 83 0.60 -17.11 7.33
CA ASP A 83 0.37 -15.91 8.14
C ASP A 83 -0.88 -15.23 7.60
N PRO A 84 -2.08 -15.62 8.09
CA PRO A 84 -3.34 -15.10 7.57
C PRO A 84 -3.47 -13.58 7.72
N ALA A 85 -2.85 -12.99 8.75
CA ALA A 85 -2.87 -11.54 8.96
C ALA A 85 -2.06 -10.85 7.86
N LEU A 86 -0.83 -11.33 7.58
CA LEU A 86 0.04 -10.78 6.54
C LEU A 86 -0.52 -11.01 5.13
N GLU A 87 -1.07 -12.20 4.87
CA GLU A 87 -1.76 -12.50 3.62
C GLU A 87 -2.92 -11.52 3.37
N LYS A 88 -3.78 -11.33 4.36
CA LYS A 88 -4.92 -10.39 4.25
C LYS A 88 -4.43 -8.94 4.10
N TYR A 89 -3.43 -8.54 4.86
CA TYR A 89 -2.84 -7.20 4.77
C TYR A 89 -2.32 -6.91 3.37
N VAL A 90 -1.55 -7.84 2.79
CA VAL A 90 -1.01 -7.68 1.44
C VAL A 90 -2.13 -7.70 0.41
N LEU A 91 -3.01 -8.72 0.45
CA LEU A 91 -4.01 -8.95 -0.60
C LEU A 91 -5.13 -7.91 -0.63
N SER A 92 -5.48 -7.33 0.51
CA SER A 92 -6.56 -6.34 0.59
C SER A 92 -6.01 -4.94 0.75
N VAL A 93 -5.17 -4.69 1.75
CA VAL A 93 -4.79 -3.31 2.07
C VAL A 93 -3.69 -2.80 1.15
N VAL A 94 -2.59 -3.54 0.99
CA VAL A 94 -1.46 -3.10 0.14
C VAL A 94 -1.86 -3.00 -1.32
N LEU A 95 -2.49 -4.04 -1.89
CA LEU A 95 -2.90 -4.01 -3.30
C LEU A 95 -3.94 -2.93 -3.60
N ASP A 96 -4.91 -2.71 -2.71
CA ASP A 96 -5.91 -1.65 -2.92
C ASP A 96 -5.25 -0.27 -2.85
N THR A 97 -4.31 -0.05 -1.92
CA THR A 97 -3.54 1.21 -1.81
C THR A 97 -2.76 1.50 -3.08
N ILE A 98 -2.02 0.50 -3.60
CA ILE A 98 -1.25 0.62 -4.84
C ILE A 98 -2.21 0.93 -6.00
N ASN A 99 -3.27 0.13 -6.16
CA ASN A 99 -4.25 0.35 -7.22
C ASN A 99 -4.87 1.74 -7.18
N ALA A 100 -5.34 2.18 -6.01
CA ALA A 100 -5.99 3.47 -5.85
C ALA A 100 -5.03 4.63 -6.12
N PHE A 101 -3.78 4.53 -5.66
CA PHE A 101 -2.77 5.55 -5.93
C PHE A 101 -2.46 5.67 -7.41
N PHE A 102 -2.11 4.58 -8.10
CA PHE A 102 -1.69 4.60 -9.50
C PHE A 102 -2.85 4.74 -10.50
N SER A 103 -4.09 4.41 -10.11
CA SER A 103 -5.27 4.68 -10.94
C SER A 103 -5.71 6.15 -10.89
N SER A 104 -5.15 6.94 -9.96
CA SER A 104 -5.51 8.34 -9.79
C SER A 104 -4.86 9.22 -10.86
N PRO A 105 -5.60 10.14 -11.52
CA PRO A 105 -5.04 11.05 -12.51
C PRO A 105 -4.01 12.04 -11.92
N PHE A 106 -3.98 12.20 -10.59
CA PHE A 106 -2.99 13.02 -9.91
C PHE A 106 -1.62 12.35 -9.81
N SER A 107 -1.58 11.01 -9.87
CA SER A 107 -0.31 10.27 -9.85
C SER A 107 0.47 10.44 -11.15
N GLU A 108 -0.22 10.45 -12.30
CA GLU A 108 0.37 10.62 -13.64
C GLU A 108 1.05 11.98 -13.81
N ASN A 109 0.53 13.01 -13.15
CA ASN A 109 1.03 14.38 -13.24
C ASN A 109 2.13 14.69 -12.20
N SER A 110 2.46 13.73 -11.32
CA SER A 110 3.47 13.93 -10.29
C SER A 110 4.88 13.76 -10.85
N THR A 111 5.72 14.79 -10.73
CA THR A 111 7.17 14.70 -11.02
C THR A 111 7.86 13.64 -10.16
N SER A 112 7.26 13.25 -9.03
CA SER A 112 7.73 12.20 -8.13
C SER A 112 7.79 10.83 -8.81
N LEU A 113 6.89 10.53 -9.77
CA LEU A 113 6.89 9.23 -10.44
C LEU A 113 8.17 9.01 -11.26
N GLN A 114 8.74 10.09 -11.83
CA GLN A 114 10.00 10.02 -12.58
C GLN A 114 11.19 9.73 -11.66
N THR A 115 11.19 10.26 -10.43
CA THR A 115 12.28 10.05 -9.47
C THR A 115 12.20 8.70 -8.76
N HIS A 116 11.04 8.07 -8.73
CA HIS A 116 10.79 6.82 -7.99
C HIS A 116 10.56 5.58 -8.88
N GLN A 117 11.00 5.62 -10.15
CA GLN A 117 10.86 4.49 -11.08
C GLN A 117 11.37 3.16 -10.51
N THR A 118 12.45 3.18 -9.72
CA THR A 118 12.98 1.98 -9.07
C THR A 118 11.96 1.33 -8.13
N ILE A 119 11.22 2.14 -7.36
CA ILE A 119 10.19 1.64 -6.44
C ILE A 119 9.03 1.04 -7.24
N VAL A 120 8.59 1.71 -8.32
CA VAL A 120 7.54 1.18 -9.22
C VAL A 120 7.92 -0.19 -9.78
N VAL A 121 9.16 -0.34 -10.26
CA VAL A 121 9.68 -1.62 -10.76
C VAL A 121 9.69 -2.68 -9.66
N GLN A 122 10.10 -2.33 -8.44
CA GLN A 122 10.09 -3.26 -7.31
C GLN A 122 8.67 -3.67 -6.90
N LEU A 123 7.70 -2.77 -6.95
CA LEU A 123 6.27 -3.08 -6.74
C LEU A 123 5.75 -4.03 -7.82
N LEU A 124 6.04 -3.76 -9.09
CA LEU A 124 5.63 -4.61 -10.21
C LEU A 124 6.22 -6.04 -10.08
N GLN A 125 7.51 -6.13 -9.78
CA GLN A 125 8.19 -7.41 -9.52
C GLN A 125 7.59 -8.13 -8.30
N SER A 126 7.30 -7.40 -7.22
CA SER A 126 6.72 -7.99 -6.00
C SER A 126 5.30 -8.49 -6.23
N THR A 127 4.49 -7.75 -6.97
CA THR A 127 3.11 -8.12 -7.34
C THR A 127 3.10 -9.33 -8.29
N THR A 128 4.04 -9.37 -9.23
CA THR A 128 4.21 -10.53 -10.13
C THR A 128 4.60 -11.78 -9.35
N ARG A 129 5.56 -11.69 -8.41
CA ARG A 129 5.92 -12.80 -7.51
C ARG A 129 4.75 -13.28 -6.66
N LEU A 130 3.89 -12.36 -6.22
CA LEU A 130 2.67 -12.71 -5.49
C LEU A 130 1.72 -13.53 -6.35
N LEU A 131 1.54 -13.17 -7.63
CA LEU A 131 0.70 -13.93 -8.56
C LEU A 131 1.20 -15.38 -8.78
N GLU A 132 2.51 -15.58 -8.75
CA GLU A 132 3.15 -16.89 -8.89
C GLU A 132 3.12 -17.77 -7.63
N CYS A 133 2.62 -17.24 -6.51
CA CYS A 133 2.60 -17.99 -5.26
C CYS A 133 1.60 -19.16 -5.31
N PRO A 134 2.02 -20.41 -4.98
CA PRO A 134 1.13 -21.58 -5.08
C PRO A 134 -0.01 -21.56 -4.06
N TRP A 135 0.13 -20.79 -2.98
CA TRP A 135 -0.89 -20.63 -1.94
C TRP A 135 -1.96 -19.59 -2.32
N LEU A 136 -1.73 -18.77 -3.36
CA LEU A 136 -2.65 -17.71 -3.75
C LEU A 136 -3.93 -18.32 -4.31
N GLN A 137 -5.05 -18.04 -3.63
CA GLN A 137 -6.35 -18.55 -4.04
C GLN A 137 -6.83 -17.91 -5.35
N GLN A 138 -7.55 -18.69 -6.16
CA GLN A 138 -8.03 -18.25 -7.48
C GLN A 138 -8.87 -16.98 -7.42
N GLN A 139 -9.66 -16.79 -6.36
CA GLN A 139 -10.49 -15.59 -6.16
C GLN A 139 -9.68 -14.28 -6.06
N HIS A 140 -8.43 -14.34 -5.59
CA HIS A 140 -7.58 -13.16 -5.40
C HIS A 140 -6.71 -12.86 -6.62
N LYS A 141 -6.53 -13.83 -7.54
CA LYS A 141 -5.68 -13.63 -8.73
C LYS A 141 -6.13 -12.46 -9.59
N GLY A 142 -7.44 -12.28 -9.77
CA GLY A 142 -7.97 -11.16 -10.55
C GLY A 142 -7.55 -9.79 -10.01
N SER A 143 -7.58 -9.60 -8.68
CA SER A 143 -7.13 -8.36 -8.04
C SER A 143 -5.62 -8.14 -8.18
N VAL A 144 -4.83 -9.21 -8.06
CA VAL A 144 -3.37 -9.15 -8.25
C VAL A 144 -3.03 -8.80 -9.71
N GLU A 145 -3.68 -9.43 -10.68
CA GLU A 145 -3.49 -9.13 -12.10
C GLU A 145 -3.94 -7.71 -12.47
N ALA A 146 -5.02 -7.22 -11.86
CA ALA A 146 -5.44 -5.83 -12.03
C ALA A 146 -4.35 -4.87 -11.51
N CYS A 147 -3.78 -5.14 -10.32
CA CYS A 147 -2.68 -4.36 -9.78
C CYS A 147 -1.44 -4.36 -10.67
N ILE A 148 -1.10 -5.49 -11.31
CA ILE A 148 -0.01 -5.57 -12.28
C ILE A 148 -0.27 -4.70 -13.51
N ARG A 149 -1.52 -4.59 -13.96
CA ARG A 149 -1.88 -3.75 -15.12
C ARG A 149 -1.90 -2.26 -14.80
N THR A 150 -2.18 -1.90 -13.54
CA THR A 150 -2.20 -0.52 -13.06
C THR A 150 -0.79 0.05 -12.89
N LEU A 151 0.17 -0.78 -12.47
CA LEU A 151 1.60 -0.45 -12.32
C LEU A 151 2.33 -0.42 -13.67
#